data_AF-A0AAN9Y0H3-F1
#
_entry.id   AF-A0AAN9Y0H3-F1
#
_cell.length_a   1.000
_cell.length_b   1.000
_cell.length_c   1.000
_cell.angle_alpha   90.00
_cell.angle_beta   90.00
_cell.angle_gamma   90.00
#
_symmetry.space_group_name_H-M   'P 1'
#
loop_
_entity.id
_entity.type
_entity.pdbx_description
1 polymer ?
#
loop_
_entity_poly.entity_id
_entity_poly.type
_entity_poly.pdbx_seq_one_letter_code
_entity_poly.pdbx_strand_id
1 'polypeptide(L)'
;MNFSAPFCTRFTSINNDRKRQIDTLKVFNDNVTEITENTEYMVEFNAGDNKLAMLILLSPDFPMEKPLLKITPSISHQWVNENSEIVAAPGFLNFTVYSDLGRVVQAIIRDLQRNPPPLRHKESPVSVINRSKNLDHVETNSSSEDYEQSFEVMSSVIGRLHKMTVEELMKLDENEESLDQFISELPHVKSLKQTVTDMINCTDSLNMENIECKKKIHENEAQVEEKRAEYQKHSEKYENLYEEYRKLAEIRAPKNVKKRLKQKIASLDAESETVAENFLESNMTMDEFLTQYKALRMEVHALKVKEDQVSQRMQMDGSTP
;
A
#
# COMPACT_ATOMS: atom_id res chain seq x y z
N MET A 1 -1.42 -36.93 3.71
CA MET A 1 -0.29 -35.98 3.70
C MET A 1 -0.74 -34.68 3.04
N ASN A 2 -0.84 -33.61 3.82
CA ASN A 2 -1.26 -32.29 3.35
C ASN A 2 -0.09 -31.60 2.63
N PHE A 3 -0.07 -31.67 1.30
CA PHE A 3 0.82 -30.84 0.50
C PHE A 3 0.16 -29.47 0.29
N SER A 4 0.32 -28.58 1.27
CA SER A 4 -0.03 -27.17 1.10
C SER A 4 1.15 -26.46 0.45
N ALA A 5 0.92 -25.83 -0.71
CA ALA A 5 1.96 -25.16 -1.48
C ALA A 5 2.52 -23.96 -0.70
N PRO A 6 3.86 -23.80 -0.61
CA PRO A 6 4.51 -22.81 0.27
C PRO A 6 4.20 -21.34 -0.07
N PHE A 7 3.69 -21.05 -1.27
CA PHE A 7 3.25 -19.70 -1.65
C PHE A 7 1.80 -19.40 -1.25
N CYS A 8 0.91 -20.39 -1.35
CA CYS A 8 -0.49 -20.26 -0.93
C CYS A 8 -0.58 -20.13 0.60
N THR A 9 0.24 -20.87 1.35
CA THR A 9 0.37 -20.72 2.80
C THR A 9 0.95 -19.38 3.21
N ARG A 10 1.93 -18.84 2.46
CA ARG A 10 2.52 -17.53 2.78
C ARG A 10 1.55 -16.38 2.56
N PHE A 11 0.83 -16.35 1.44
CA PHE A 11 -0.15 -15.29 1.16
C PHE A 11 -1.35 -15.36 2.10
N THR A 12 -1.85 -16.56 2.41
CA THR A 12 -2.92 -16.74 3.41
C THR A 12 -2.45 -16.40 4.83
N SER A 13 -1.21 -16.73 5.20
CA SER A 13 -0.62 -16.32 6.49
C SER A 13 -0.51 -14.81 6.62
N ILE A 14 0.01 -14.11 5.59
CA ILE A 14 0.14 -12.65 5.58
C ILE A 14 -1.23 -11.98 5.74
N ASN A 15 -2.25 -12.46 5.02
CA ASN A 15 -3.60 -11.91 5.14
C ASN A 15 -4.21 -12.17 6.53
N ASN A 16 -3.97 -13.33 7.13
CA ASN A 16 -4.42 -13.63 8.50
C ASN A 16 -3.69 -12.77 9.54
N ASP A 17 -2.38 -12.57 9.38
CA ASP A 17 -1.58 -11.73 10.27
C ASP A 17 -2.00 -10.25 10.15
N ARG A 18 -2.21 -9.74 8.93
CA ARG A 18 -2.74 -8.41 8.67
C ARG A 18 -4.08 -8.21 9.36
N LYS A 19 -5.02 -9.14 9.14
CA LYS A 19 -6.35 -9.08 9.74
C LYS A 19 -6.27 -9.03 11.26
N ARG A 20 -5.44 -9.89 11.87
CA ARG A 20 -5.23 -9.88 13.33
C ARG A 20 -4.73 -8.53 13.84
N GLN A 21 -3.78 -7.89 13.16
CA GLN A 21 -3.26 -6.57 13.55
C GLN A 21 -4.31 -5.46 13.42
N ILE A 22 -5.14 -5.51 12.39
CA ILE A 22 -6.25 -4.56 12.20
C ILE A 22 -7.31 -4.77 13.27
N ASP A 23 -7.62 -6.02 13.61
CA ASP A 23 -8.55 -6.36 14.68
C ASP A 23 -8.03 -5.84 16.02
N THR A 24 -6.73 -5.99 16.31
CA THR A 24 -6.16 -5.42 17.55
C THR A 24 -6.21 -3.90 17.56
N LEU A 25 -5.97 -3.24 16.42
CA LEU A 25 -6.14 -1.79 16.27
C LEU A 25 -7.55 -1.35 16.67
N LYS A 26 -8.58 -2.01 16.11
CA LYS A 26 -10.00 -1.73 16.38
C LYS A 26 -10.43 -2.06 17.81
N VAL A 27 -9.81 -3.05 18.45
CA VAL A 27 -10.13 -3.46 19.83
C VAL A 27 -9.48 -2.55 20.88
N PHE A 28 -8.23 -2.11 20.66
CA PHE A 28 -7.49 -1.34 21.66
C PHE A 28 -7.67 0.18 21.54
N ASN A 29 -8.25 0.70 20.46
CA ASN A 29 -8.39 2.13 20.23
C ASN A 29 -9.86 2.48 20.00
N ASP A 30 -10.33 3.52 20.70
CA ASP A 30 -11.66 4.08 20.50
C ASP A 30 -11.68 4.96 19.24
N ASN A 31 -12.84 5.12 18.60
CA ASN A 31 -13.04 5.99 17.43
C ASN A 31 -12.16 5.65 16.20
N VAL A 32 -11.87 4.36 15.99
CA VAL A 32 -11.19 3.90 14.76
C VAL A 32 -12.17 3.95 13.59
N THR A 33 -11.91 4.86 12.65
CA THR A 33 -12.62 4.97 11.38
C THR A 33 -11.81 4.29 10.28
N GLU A 34 -12.44 3.37 9.56
CA GLU A 34 -11.86 2.77 8.36
C GLU A 34 -12.17 3.66 7.16
N ILE A 35 -11.12 4.23 6.56
CA ILE A 35 -11.25 5.13 5.40
C ILE A 35 -11.26 4.28 4.13
N THR A 36 -10.21 3.47 3.97
CA THR A 36 -10.02 2.57 2.84
C THR A 36 -9.75 1.17 3.38
N GLU A 37 -10.57 0.20 2.94
CA GLU A 37 -10.53 -1.16 3.49
C GLU A 37 -9.14 -1.76 3.38
N ASN A 38 -8.66 -2.36 4.47
CA ASN A 38 -7.36 -3.00 4.56
C ASN A 38 -6.13 -2.10 4.35
N THR A 39 -6.26 -0.80 4.06
CA THR A 39 -5.10 0.08 3.75
C THR A 39 -5.03 1.33 4.60
N GLU A 40 -6.16 1.95 4.96
CA GLU A 40 -6.15 3.27 5.60
C GLU A 40 -7.16 3.35 6.75
N TYR A 41 -6.66 3.70 7.93
CA TYR A 41 -7.44 3.84 9.15
C TYR A 41 -7.11 5.14 9.84
N MET A 42 -8.08 5.74 10.51
CA MET A 42 -7.92 6.98 11.26
C MET A 42 -8.45 6.80 12.67
N VAL A 43 -7.72 7.30 13.66
CA VAL A 43 -8.10 7.27 15.08
C VAL A 43 -8.15 8.69 15.60
N GLU A 44 -9.35 9.16 15.92
CA GLU A 44 -9.57 10.51 16.47
C GLU A 44 -9.49 10.51 17.99
N PHE A 45 -8.75 11.46 18.55
CA PHE A 45 -8.56 11.59 19.99
C PHE A 45 -8.34 13.06 20.39
N ASN A 46 -8.68 13.38 21.64
CA ASN A 46 -8.41 14.70 22.20
C ASN A 46 -7.13 14.65 23.03
N ALA A 47 -6.22 15.59 22.80
CA ALA A 47 -5.03 15.82 23.62
C ALA A 47 -5.10 17.24 24.20
N GLY A 48 -5.54 17.37 25.46
CA GLY A 48 -5.92 18.66 26.03
C GLY A 48 -7.11 19.26 25.28
N ASP A 49 -6.99 20.51 24.85
CA ASP A 49 -8.00 21.22 24.05
C ASP A 49 -7.90 20.93 22.54
N ASN A 50 -6.84 20.25 22.11
CA ASN A 50 -6.60 19.96 20.70
C ASN A 50 -7.28 18.65 20.29
N LYS A 51 -8.10 18.71 19.24
CA LYS A 51 -8.61 17.53 18.54
C LYS A 51 -7.56 17.06 17.53
N LEU A 52 -7.02 15.88 17.76
CA LEU A 52 -6.01 15.25 16.90
C LEU A 52 -6.56 13.97 16.28
N ALA A 53 -5.98 13.58 15.16
CA ALA A 53 -6.23 12.32 14.49
C ALA A 53 -4.89 11.66 14.16
N MET A 54 -4.80 10.35 14.43
CA MET A 54 -3.71 9.52 13.94
C MET A 54 -4.17 8.79 12.68
N LEU A 55 -3.47 9.00 11.57
CA LEU A 55 -3.67 8.28 10.33
C LEU A 55 -2.69 7.10 10.27
N ILE A 56 -3.22 5.91 10.01
CA ILE A 56 -2.49 4.64 9.89
C ILE A 56 -2.61 4.16 8.46
N LEU A 57 -1.46 4.09 7.78
CA LEU A 57 -1.34 3.65 6.39
C LEU A 57 -0.63 2.30 6.37
N LEU A 58 -1.29 1.30 5.80
CA LEU A 58 -0.83 -0.08 5.72
C LEU A 58 -0.52 -0.44 4.26
N SER A 59 0.76 -0.71 3.94
CA SER A 59 1.15 -1.13 2.60
C SER A 59 0.61 -2.53 2.27
N PRO A 60 0.61 -2.96 0.99
CA PRO A 60 0.22 -4.33 0.61
C PRO A 60 1.04 -5.41 1.33
N ASP A 61 2.29 -5.13 1.70
CA ASP A 61 3.22 -6.08 2.34
C ASP A 61 3.13 -6.08 3.87
N PHE A 62 2.35 -5.20 4.49
CA PHE A 62 2.12 -5.22 5.94
C PHE A 62 1.51 -6.58 6.40
N PRO A 63 2.01 -7.20 7.49
CA PRO A 63 2.91 -6.64 8.50
C PRO A 63 4.42 -6.83 8.28
N MET A 64 4.86 -7.39 7.14
CA MET A 64 6.29 -7.54 6.83
C MET A 64 6.97 -6.20 6.62
N GLU A 65 6.25 -5.23 6.06
CA GLU A 65 6.61 -3.83 6.03
C GLU A 65 5.98 -3.09 7.21
N LYS A 66 6.75 -2.19 7.83
CA LYS A 66 6.31 -1.37 8.95
C LYS A 66 5.21 -0.40 8.50
N PRO A 67 4.10 -0.25 9.25
CA PRO A 67 3.04 0.69 8.88
C PRO A 67 3.54 2.13 9.00
N LEU A 68 2.93 3.06 8.26
CA LEU A 68 3.23 4.49 8.37
C LEU A 68 2.17 5.17 9.24
N LEU A 69 2.62 5.90 10.26
CA LEU A 69 1.75 6.62 11.20
C LEU A 69 1.95 8.12 11.04
N LYS A 70 0.85 8.87 10.90
CA LYS A 70 0.83 10.34 10.79
C LYS A 70 -0.11 10.97 11.80
N ILE A 71 0.19 12.19 12.25
CA ILE A 71 -0.66 13.00 13.13
C ILE A 71 -1.20 14.20 12.37
N THR A 72 -2.50 14.46 12.49
CA THR A 72 -3.17 15.62 11.91
C THR A 72 -4.07 16.26 12.96
N PRO A 73 -4.10 17.60 13.13
CA PRO A 73 -3.20 18.59 12.54
C PRO A 73 -1.73 18.44 12.99
N SER A 74 -0.80 19.08 12.29
CA SER A 74 0.64 19.01 12.60
C SER A 74 0.94 19.49 14.02
N ILE A 75 1.75 18.75 14.76
CA ILE A 75 2.14 19.03 16.15
C ILE A 75 3.66 19.20 16.27
N SER A 76 4.09 19.97 17.26
CA SER A 76 5.50 20.03 17.66
C SER A 76 5.76 19.01 18.75
N HIS A 77 6.37 17.87 18.39
CA HIS A 77 6.64 16.78 19.31
C HIS A 77 7.89 16.01 18.90
N GLN A 78 8.71 15.58 19.87
CA GLN A 78 9.98 14.87 19.61
C GLN A 78 9.82 13.56 18.83
N TRP A 79 8.63 12.96 18.83
CA TRP A 79 8.35 11.73 18.08
C TRP A 79 7.92 11.98 16.64
N VAL A 80 7.60 13.22 16.27
CA VAL A 80 6.96 13.57 15.00
C VAL A 80 7.91 14.41 14.15
N ASN A 81 8.09 14.03 12.88
CA ASN A 81 8.94 14.78 11.94
C ASN A 81 8.18 15.92 11.25
N GLU A 82 8.83 16.62 10.31
CA GLU A 82 8.25 17.75 9.57
C GLU A 82 7.06 17.35 8.68
N ASN A 83 7.02 16.10 8.23
CA ASN A 83 5.94 15.53 7.44
C ASN A 83 4.76 15.04 8.30
N SER A 84 4.76 15.35 9.60
CA SER A 84 3.79 14.87 10.59
C SER A 84 3.78 13.35 10.78
N GLU A 85 4.89 12.67 10.47
CA GLU A 85 5.05 11.22 10.64
C GLU A 85 5.68 10.90 11.98
N ILE A 86 5.23 9.80 12.60
CA ILE A 86 5.77 9.32 13.87
C ILE A 86 7.03 8.52 13.58
N VAL A 87 8.20 9.05 13.94
CA VAL A 87 9.50 8.42 13.63
C VAL A 87 10.27 7.95 14.86
N ALA A 88 10.05 8.57 16.03
CA ALA A 88 10.87 8.34 17.22
C ALA A 88 10.09 7.85 18.47
N ALA A 89 8.82 7.44 18.31
CA ALA A 89 8.09 6.85 19.43
C ALA A 89 8.71 5.50 19.85
N PRO A 90 9.03 5.26 21.14
CA PRO A 90 9.82 4.09 21.58
C PRO A 90 9.28 2.72 21.14
N GLY A 91 7.96 2.51 21.29
CA GLY A 91 7.31 1.26 20.88
C GLY A 91 7.17 1.10 19.37
N PHE A 92 7.21 2.21 18.62
CA PHE A 92 7.11 2.20 17.17
C PHE A 92 8.49 2.07 16.50
N LEU A 93 9.55 2.63 17.06
CA LEU A 93 10.92 2.52 16.55
C LEU A 93 11.29 1.06 16.28
N ASN A 94 11.00 0.19 17.25
CA ASN A 94 11.30 -1.25 17.21
C ASN A 94 10.11 -2.10 16.73
N PHE A 95 9.21 -1.53 15.91
CA PHE A 95 8.09 -2.28 15.38
C PHE A 95 8.58 -3.46 14.51
N THR A 96 8.04 -4.64 14.78
CA THR A 96 8.30 -5.89 14.07
C THR A 96 7.00 -6.55 13.67
N VAL A 97 7.07 -7.58 12.82
CA VAL A 97 5.91 -8.39 12.39
C VAL A 97 5.13 -9.02 13.56
N TYR A 98 5.77 -9.17 14.72
CA TYR A 98 5.19 -9.73 15.95
C TYR A 98 4.71 -8.67 16.94
N SER A 99 4.94 -7.39 16.65
CA SER A 99 4.43 -6.28 17.47
C SER A 99 2.90 -6.22 17.36
N ASP A 100 2.22 -5.69 18.36
CA ASP A 100 0.77 -5.47 18.31
C ASP A 100 0.49 -4.03 17.89
N LEU A 101 -0.04 -3.84 16.68
CA LEU A 101 -0.34 -2.52 16.11
C LEU A 101 -1.26 -1.71 17.03
N GLY A 102 -2.34 -2.33 17.51
CA GLY A 102 -3.30 -1.67 18.40
C GLY A 102 -2.67 -1.16 19.68
N ARG A 103 -1.80 -1.96 20.33
CA ARG A 103 -1.10 -1.53 21.55
C ARG A 103 -0.08 -0.43 21.28
N VAL A 104 0.63 -0.49 20.16
CA VAL A 104 1.60 0.54 19.77
C VAL A 104 0.90 1.88 19.54
N VAL A 105 -0.17 1.89 18.75
CA VAL A 105 -0.98 3.09 18.48
C VAL A 105 -1.58 3.63 19.79
N GLN A 106 -2.16 2.76 20.62
CA GLN A 106 -2.74 3.17 21.90
C GLN A 106 -1.70 3.79 22.84
N ALA A 107 -0.51 3.21 22.92
CA ALA A 107 0.56 3.73 23.78
C ALA A 107 0.99 5.14 23.33
N ILE A 108 1.10 5.37 22.02
CA ILE A 108 1.44 6.68 21.47
C ILE A 108 0.33 7.69 21.76
N ILE A 109 -0.93 7.33 21.47
CA ILE A 109 -2.09 8.20 21.75
C ILE A 109 -2.12 8.58 23.23
N ARG A 110 -1.97 7.61 24.13
CA ARG A 110 -1.96 7.87 25.58
C ARG A 110 -0.85 8.81 26.02
N ASP A 111 0.34 8.73 25.43
CA ASP A 111 1.43 9.65 25.76
C ASP A 111 1.09 11.08 25.32
N LEU A 112 0.58 11.23 24.09
CA LEU A 112 0.14 12.54 23.55
C LEU A 112 -1.04 13.11 24.35
N GLN A 113 -1.94 12.27 24.85
CA GLN A 113 -3.04 12.71 25.73
C GLN A 113 -2.54 13.15 27.10
N ARG A 114 -1.54 12.44 27.64
CA ARG A 114 -0.94 12.74 28.94
C ARG A 114 -0.10 14.01 28.90
N ASN A 115 0.60 14.25 27.80
CA ASN A 115 1.44 15.41 27.56
C ASN A 115 1.03 16.10 26.24
N PRO A 116 -0.05 16.91 26.23
CA PRO A 116 -0.56 17.54 25.01
C PRO A 116 0.50 18.41 24.32
N PRO A 117 0.91 18.09 23.07
CA PRO A 117 1.87 18.90 22.33
C PRO A 117 1.20 20.15 21.74
N PRO A 118 1.94 21.26 21.58
CA PRO A 118 1.44 22.43 20.86
C PRO A 118 1.29 22.15 19.36
N LEU A 119 0.31 22.78 18.73
CA LEU A 119 0.12 22.72 17.28
C LEU A 119 1.29 23.42 16.58
N ARG A 120 1.81 22.81 15.52
CA ARG A 120 2.80 23.43 14.65
C ARG A 120 2.05 24.30 13.64
N HIS A 121 1.99 25.60 13.88
CA HIS A 121 1.52 26.55 12.88
C HIS A 121 2.43 26.43 11.66
N LYS A 122 1.89 26.00 10.52
CA LYS A 122 2.57 26.15 9.25
C LYS A 122 2.51 27.65 8.92
N GLU A 123 3.55 28.38 9.29
CA GLU A 123 3.86 29.62 8.59
C GLU A 123 4.28 29.23 7.18
N SER A 124 3.29 29.13 6.29
CA SER A 124 3.56 29.21 4.86
C SER A 124 4.12 30.60 4.61
N PRO A 125 5.26 30.77 3.91
CA PRO A 125 5.60 32.05 3.34
C PRO A 125 4.48 32.39 2.35
N VAL A 126 4.04 33.65 2.35
CA VAL A 126 2.92 34.21 1.57
C VAL A 126 1.57 34.19 2.29
N SER A 127 1.39 35.13 3.22
CA SER A 127 0.07 35.74 3.46
C SER A 127 -0.18 36.83 2.41
N VAL A 128 -0.62 36.42 1.22
CA VAL A 128 -1.34 37.30 0.29
C VAL A 128 -2.82 36.97 0.42
N ILE A 129 -3.50 37.86 1.15
CA ILE A 129 -4.89 38.30 0.99
C ILE A 129 -5.80 37.34 0.20
N ASN A 130 -6.75 36.71 0.89
CA ASN A 130 -8.13 36.70 0.43
C ASN A 130 -9.13 36.57 1.60
N ARG A 131 -9.82 37.68 1.85
CA ARG A 131 -11.09 37.70 2.59
C ARG A 131 -12.18 37.11 1.70
N SER A 132 -12.88 36.10 2.20
CA SER A 132 -14.30 35.91 1.93
C SER A 132 -15.04 35.85 3.25
N LYS A 133 -16.07 36.68 3.33
CA LYS A 133 -16.78 37.14 4.52
C LYS A 133 -17.51 36.01 5.26
N ASN A 134 -17.46 36.02 6.59
CA ASN A 134 -18.66 36.07 7.44
C ASN A 134 -18.31 36.44 8.90
N LEU A 135 -19.19 37.29 9.44
CA LEU A 135 -19.45 37.76 10.82
C LEU A 135 -18.93 36.82 11.95
N ASP A 136 -18.35 37.26 13.08
CA ASP A 136 -18.66 38.39 13.98
C ASP A 136 -17.41 38.85 14.77
N HIS A 137 -17.42 40.12 15.19
CA HIS A 137 -16.79 40.73 16.39
C HIS A 137 -15.33 40.35 16.80
N VAL A 138 -14.41 41.33 16.73
CA VAL A 138 -13.89 42.14 17.86
C VAL A 138 -12.71 43.00 17.34
N GLU A 139 -12.57 44.17 17.96
CA GLU A 139 -11.87 45.39 17.56
C GLU A 139 -10.33 45.37 17.57
N THR A 140 -9.79 46.31 16.77
CA THR A 140 -8.57 47.13 17.00
C THR A 140 -7.17 46.48 17.00
N ASN A 141 -6.50 46.54 15.84
CA ASN A 141 -5.22 47.27 15.60
C ASN A 141 -4.45 46.64 14.42
N SER A 142 -4.47 47.28 13.26
CA SER A 142 -3.54 46.98 12.16
C SER A 142 -3.42 48.24 11.31
N SER A 143 -2.42 49.06 11.60
CA SER A 143 -2.10 50.27 10.82
C SER A 143 -0.61 50.63 10.88
N SER A 144 0.27 49.73 11.32
CA SER A 144 1.62 50.11 11.72
C SER A 144 2.75 49.46 10.90
N GLU A 145 2.51 48.35 10.21
CA GLU A 145 3.61 47.61 9.56
C GLU A 145 3.96 48.10 8.15
N ASP A 146 2.98 48.64 7.38
CA ASP A 146 3.25 49.17 6.03
C ASP A 146 3.94 50.55 6.03
N TYR A 147 3.87 51.29 7.14
CA TYR A 147 4.41 52.65 7.23
C TYR A 147 5.86 52.72 7.72
N GLU A 148 6.38 51.70 8.39
CA GLU A 148 7.77 51.70 8.87
C GLU A 148 8.77 51.40 7.73
N GLN A 149 8.43 50.47 6.83
CA GLN A 149 9.33 50.08 5.72
C GLN A 149 9.46 51.17 4.65
N SER A 150 8.43 52.00 4.44
CA SER A 150 8.46 53.12 3.49
C SER A 150 9.25 54.33 4.00
N PHE A 151 9.25 54.58 5.32
CA PHE A 151 9.97 55.70 5.94
C PHE A 151 11.50 55.48 5.94
N GLU A 152 11.95 54.24 6.14
CA GLU A 152 13.38 53.90 6.16
C GLU A 152 14.02 53.98 4.76
N VAL A 153 13.29 53.57 3.73
CA VAL A 153 13.69 53.69 2.32
C VAL A 153 13.80 55.17 1.92
N MET A 154 12.82 55.99 2.28
CA MET A 154 12.83 57.44 1.98
C MET A 154 13.96 58.17 2.70
N SER A 155 14.23 57.82 3.97
CA SER A 155 15.33 58.40 4.76
C SER A 155 16.71 58.10 4.15
N SER A 156 16.92 56.88 3.64
CA SER A 156 18.16 56.48 2.95
C SER A 156 18.37 57.22 1.63
N VAL A 157 17.29 57.42 0.85
CA VAL A 157 17.32 58.15 -0.42
C VAL A 157 17.63 59.62 -0.20
N ILE A 158 16.94 60.27 0.74
CA ILE A 158 17.14 61.68 1.09
C ILE A 158 18.55 61.94 1.62
N GLY A 159 19.08 61.05 2.47
CA GLY A 159 20.45 61.16 2.99
C GLY A 159 21.55 61.00 1.94
N ARG A 160 21.25 60.36 0.81
CA ARG A 160 22.18 60.19 -0.31
C ARG A 160 22.11 61.36 -1.30
N LEU A 161 20.91 61.87 -1.57
CA LEU A 161 20.70 63.10 -2.36
C LEU A 161 21.36 64.31 -1.69
N HIS A 162 21.28 64.43 -0.36
CA HIS A 162 21.94 65.50 0.41
C HIS A 162 23.48 65.49 0.29
N LYS A 163 24.09 64.36 -0.08
CA LYS A 163 25.55 64.24 -0.23
C LYS A 163 26.04 64.56 -1.64
N MET A 164 25.14 64.77 -2.59
CA MET A 164 25.48 65.13 -3.97
C MET A 164 25.60 66.65 -4.11
N THR A 165 26.44 67.10 -5.03
CA THR A 165 26.63 68.53 -5.33
C THR A 165 25.46 69.09 -6.14
N VAL A 166 25.29 70.42 -6.16
CA VAL A 166 24.18 71.07 -6.88
C VAL A 166 24.23 70.77 -8.38
N GLU A 167 25.42 70.69 -8.97
CA GLU A 167 25.62 70.35 -10.38
C GLU A 167 25.19 68.90 -10.69
N GLU A 168 25.48 67.97 -9.78
CA GLU A 168 25.06 66.57 -9.88
C GLU A 168 23.54 66.40 -9.68
N LEU A 169 22.95 67.18 -8.77
CA LEU A 169 21.50 67.21 -8.54
C LEU A 169 20.74 67.80 -9.73
N MET A 170 21.25 68.88 -10.34
CA MET A 170 20.68 69.44 -11.58
C MET A 170 20.77 68.43 -12.73
N LYS A 171 21.90 67.74 -12.86
CA LYS A 171 22.07 66.67 -13.85
C LYS A 171 21.10 65.50 -13.61
N LEU A 172 20.80 65.20 -12.34
CA LEU A 172 19.84 64.14 -11.97
C LEU A 172 18.39 64.53 -12.28
N ASP A 173 18.05 65.82 -12.17
CA ASP A 173 16.72 66.37 -12.48
C ASP A 173 16.50 66.52 -13.99
N GLU A 174 17.56 66.89 -14.74
CA GLU A 174 17.49 67.13 -16.19
C GLU A 174 17.65 65.86 -17.05
N ASN A 175 18.26 64.79 -16.53
CA ASN A 175 18.54 63.57 -17.29
C ASN A 175 17.95 62.30 -16.64
N GLU A 176 16.93 61.73 -17.30
CA GLU A 176 16.24 60.50 -16.90
C GLU A 176 17.18 59.30 -16.78
N GLU A 177 18.18 59.15 -17.67
CA GLU A 177 19.15 58.04 -17.57
C GLU A 177 20.04 58.15 -16.32
N SER A 178 20.37 59.37 -15.92
CA SER A 178 21.16 59.61 -14.70
C SER A 178 20.33 59.29 -13.45
N LEU A 179 19.04 59.60 -13.48
CA LEU A 179 18.08 59.24 -12.42
C LEU A 179 17.90 57.73 -12.32
N ASP A 180 17.70 57.04 -13.44
CA ASP A 180 17.57 55.57 -13.49
C ASP A 180 18.83 54.85 -13.00
N GLN A 181 20.01 55.39 -13.33
CA GLN A 181 21.28 54.92 -12.80
C GLN A 181 21.33 55.09 -11.27
N PHE A 182 20.96 56.27 -10.76
CA PHE A 182 20.93 56.52 -9.31
C PHE A 182 19.95 55.58 -8.58
N ILE A 183 18.74 55.39 -9.11
CA ILE A 183 17.72 54.48 -8.55
C ILE A 183 18.21 53.03 -8.58
N SER A 184 18.82 52.61 -9.70
CA SER A 184 19.41 51.27 -9.84
C SER A 184 20.58 51.03 -8.90
N GLU A 185 21.25 52.09 -8.44
CA GLU A 185 22.33 52.01 -7.47
C GLU A 185 21.87 52.03 -6.01
N LEU A 186 20.57 52.22 -5.73
CA LEU A 186 20.04 52.16 -4.38
C LEU A 186 20.20 50.73 -3.80
N PRO A 187 20.62 50.59 -2.53
CA PRO A 187 20.88 49.29 -1.92
C PRO A 187 19.63 48.41 -1.89
N HIS A 188 18.46 49.00 -1.62
CA HIS A 188 17.18 48.28 -1.62
C HIS A 188 16.81 47.78 -3.02
N VAL A 189 17.02 48.60 -4.06
CA VAL A 189 16.75 48.21 -5.46
C VAL A 189 17.71 47.12 -5.93
N LYS A 190 19.01 47.22 -5.57
CA LYS A 190 20.00 46.16 -5.83
C LYS A 190 19.65 44.86 -5.10
N SER A 191 19.29 44.94 -3.83
CA SER A 191 18.85 43.77 -3.04
C SER A 191 17.64 43.11 -3.67
N LEU A 192 16.63 43.90 -4.06
CA LEU A 192 15.43 43.37 -4.70
C LEU A 192 15.75 42.71 -6.06
N LYS A 193 16.56 43.36 -6.90
CA LYS A 193 17.02 42.78 -8.18
C LYS A 193 17.76 41.46 -7.95
N GLN A 194 18.64 41.41 -6.94
CA GLN A 194 19.34 40.19 -6.58
C GLN A 194 18.37 39.09 -6.13
N THR A 195 17.41 39.41 -5.24
CA THR A 195 16.39 38.45 -4.80
C THR A 195 15.57 37.93 -5.98
N VAL A 196 15.21 38.78 -6.94
CA VAL A 196 14.52 38.34 -8.17
C VAL A 196 15.39 37.40 -8.99
N THR A 197 16.66 37.72 -9.20
CA THR A 197 17.60 36.83 -9.90
C THR A 197 17.76 35.49 -9.17
N ASP A 198 17.87 35.50 -7.85
CA ASP A 198 17.98 34.29 -7.04
C ASP A 198 16.71 33.43 -7.13
N MET A 199 15.53 34.06 -7.13
CA MET A 199 14.25 33.37 -7.33
C MET A 199 14.14 32.75 -8.72
N ILE A 200 14.60 33.44 -9.76
CA ILE A 200 14.63 32.91 -11.13
C ILE A 200 15.53 31.67 -11.18
N ASN A 201 16.76 31.79 -10.68
CA ASN A 201 17.71 30.67 -10.66
C ASN A 201 17.19 29.47 -9.85
N CYS A 202 16.53 29.73 -8.71
CA CYS A 202 15.91 28.69 -7.90
C CYS A 202 14.75 28.01 -8.64
N THR A 203 13.91 28.79 -9.31
CA THR A 203 12.80 28.29 -10.13
C THR A 203 13.32 27.41 -11.27
N ASP A 204 14.38 27.83 -11.95
CA ASP A 204 15.00 27.07 -13.03
C ASP A 204 15.62 25.76 -12.52
N SER A 205 16.30 25.79 -11.37
CA SER A 205 16.84 24.59 -10.72
C SER A 205 15.73 23.60 -10.37
N LEU A 206 14.66 24.08 -9.72
CA LEU A 206 13.50 23.26 -9.36
C LEU A 206 12.80 22.70 -10.60
N ASN A 207 12.72 23.47 -11.69
CA ASN A 207 12.14 22.98 -12.95
C ASN A 207 12.98 21.84 -13.55
N MET A 208 14.32 21.96 -13.54
CA MET A 208 15.21 20.90 -14.00
C MET A 208 15.10 19.63 -13.15
N GLU A 209 15.09 19.77 -11.83
CA GLU A 209 14.89 18.65 -10.90
C GLU A 209 13.51 18.00 -11.08
N ASN A 210 12.46 18.79 -11.28
CA ASN A 210 11.12 18.29 -11.57
C ASN A 210 11.07 17.49 -12.88
N ILE A 211 11.76 17.94 -13.92
CA ILE A 211 11.87 17.21 -15.19
C ILE A 211 12.59 15.88 -14.98
N GLU A 212 13.71 15.87 -14.25
CA GLU A 212 14.46 14.64 -13.97
C GLU A 212 13.64 13.66 -13.12
N CYS A 213 12.95 14.16 -12.09
CA CYS A 213 12.06 13.36 -11.25
C CYS A 213 10.92 12.74 -12.06
N LYS A 214 10.27 13.52 -12.93
CA LYS A 214 9.24 13.01 -13.85
C LYS A 214 9.78 11.90 -14.75
N LYS A 215 11.00 12.03 -15.28
CA LYS A 215 11.63 10.99 -16.08
C LYS A 215 11.84 9.71 -15.26
N LYS A 216 12.35 9.82 -14.03
CA LYS A 216 12.54 8.67 -13.12
C LYS A 216 11.22 8.00 -12.75
N ILE A 217 10.15 8.77 -12.53
CA ILE A 217 8.80 8.23 -12.28
C ILE A 217 8.35 7.39 -13.46
N HIS A 218 8.41 7.93 -14.68
CA HIS A 218 8.00 7.21 -15.88
C HIS A 218 8.84 5.95 -16.14
N GLU A 219 10.14 6.00 -15.88
CA GLU A 219 11.02 4.83 -15.99
C GLU A 219 10.67 3.74 -14.96
N ASN A 220 10.41 4.13 -13.72
CA ASN A 220 9.98 3.20 -12.67
C ASN A 220 8.60 2.62 -12.96
N GLU A 221 7.65 3.42 -13.45
CA GLU A 221 6.32 2.95 -13.88
C GLU A 221 6.44 1.89 -14.98
N ALA A 222 7.30 2.12 -15.98
CA ALA A 222 7.55 1.15 -17.04
C ALA A 222 8.15 -0.16 -16.51
N GLN A 223 9.10 -0.10 -15.58
CA GLN A 223 9.67 -1.30 -14.93
C GLN A 223 8.64 -2.06 -14.10
N VAL A 224 7.77 -1.34 -13.38
CA VAL A 224 6.67 -1.95 -12.62
C VAL A 224 5.70 -2.67 -13.55
N GLU A 225 5.36 -2.05 -14.69
CA GLU A 225 4.45 -2.65 -15.67
C GLU A 225 5.07 -3.91 -16.31
N GLU A 226 6.35 -3.87 -16.66
CA GLU A 226 7.09 -5.03 -17.14
C GLU A 226 7.08 -6.18 -16.12
N LYS A 227 7.39 -5.89 -14.85
CA LYS A 227 7.39 -6.89 -13.78
C LYS A 227 6.00 -7.47 -13.51
N ARG A 228 4.95 -6.65 -13.62
CA ARG A 228 3.55 -7.10 -13.52
C ARG A 228 3.20 -8.06 -14.65
N ALA A 229 3.59 -7.74 -15.89
CA ALA A 229 3.36 -8.60 -17.05
C ALA A 229 4.11 -9.95 -16.92
N GLU A 230 5.36 -9.93 -16.45
CA GLU A 230 6.12 -11.15 -16.15
C GLU A 230 5.43 -12.01 -15.09
N TYR A 231 5.01 -11.39 -13.97
CA TYR A 231 4.30 -12.07 -12.90
C TYR A 231 3.00 -12.70 -13.39
N GLN A 232 2.20 -11.96 -14.17
CA GLN A 232 0.96 -12.47 -14.75
C GLN A 232 1.22 -13.71 -15.60
N LYS A 233 2.23 -13.65 -16.49
CA LYS A 233 2.62 -14.80 -17.32
C LYS A 233 3.05 -16.02 -16.50
N HIS A 234 3.77 -15.81 -15.40
CA HIS A 234 4.16 -16.89 -14.49
C HIS A 234 2.96 -17.43 -13.70
N SER A 235 2.05 -16.57 -13.27
CA SER A 235 0.82 -16.94 -12.56
C SER A 235 -0.09 -17.79 -13.44
N GLU A 236 -0.31 -17.40 -14.70
CA GLU A 236 -1.10 -18.16 -15.66
C GLU A 236 -0.51 -19.55 -15.93
N LYS A 237 0.82 -19.63 -16.10
CA LYS A 237 1.52 -20.93 -16.24
C LYS A 237 1.36 -21.80 -15.00
N TYR A 238 1.47 -21.21 -13.82
CA TYR A 238 1.31 -21.92 -12.56
C TYR A 238 -0.11 -22.46 -12.41
N GLU A 239 -1.13 -21.65 -12.68
CA GLU A 239 -2.53 -22.06 -12.58
C GLU A 239 -2.83 -23.23 -13.51
N ASN A 240 -2.38 -23.15 -14.77
CA ASN A 240 -2.53 -24.24 -15.74
C ASN A 240 -1.86 -25.54 -15.27
N LEU A 241 -0.61 -25.45 -14.80
CA LEU A 241 0.12 -26.62 -14.30
C LEU A 241 -0.52 -27.19 -13.02
N TYR A 242 -1.04 -26.32 -12.15
CA TYR A 242 -1.71 -26.72 -10.93
C TYR A 242 -3.05 -27.40 -11.22
N GLU A 243 -3.82 -26.92 -12.21
CA GLU A 243 -5.03 -27.61 -12.67
C GLU A 243 -4.72 -29.01 -13.21
N GLU A 244 -3.69 -29.15 -14.04
CA GLU A 244 -3.25 -30.46 -14.53
C GLU A 244 -2.85 -31.39 -13.40
N TYR A 245 -2.06 -30.88 -12.46
CA TYR A 245 -1.68 -31.62 -11.25
C TYR A 245 -2.91 -32.05 -10.45
N ARG A 246 -3.87 -31.14 -10.23
CA ARG A 246 -5.11 -31.41 -9.49
C ARG A 246 -5.92 -32.51 -10.16
N LYS A 247 -6.10 -32.45 -11.49
CA LYS A 247 -6.79 -33.48 -12.28
C LYS A 247 -6.11 -34.84 -12.13
N LEU A 248 -4.78 -34.88 -12.25
CA LEU A 248 -3.99 -36.11 -12.10
C LEU A 248 -4.04 -36.66 -10.67
N ALA A 249 -3.95 -35.79 -9.67
CA ALA A 249 -4.01 -36.14 -8.26
C ALA A 249 -5.39 -36.70 -7.90
N GLU A 250 -6.47 -36.09 -8.42
CA GLU A 250 -7.82 -36.59 -8.24
C GLU A 250 -7.99 -37.96 -8.90
N ILE A 251 -7.57 -38.14 -10.15
CA ILE A 251 -7.64 -39.44 -10.85
C ILE A 251 -6.88 -40.54 -10.11
N ARG A 252 -5.70 -40.21 -9.57
CA ARG A 252 -4.82 -41.17 -8.88
C ARG A 252 -5.12 -41.31 -7.38
N ALA A 253 -6.05 -40.52 -6.84
CA ALA A 253 -6.43 -40.62 -5.44
C ALA A 253 -6.93 -42.05 -5.14
N PRO A 254 -6.49 -42.71 -4.06
CA PRO A 254 -6.87 -44.10 -3.76
C PRO A 254 -8.38 -44.35 -3.76
N LYS A 255 -9.16 -43.37 -3.26
CA LYS A 255 -10.63 -43.38 -3.30
C LYS A 255 -11.18 -43.47 -4.73
N ASN A 256 -10.62 -42.71 -5.66
CA ASN A 256 -11.05 -42.67 -7.05
C ASN A 256 -10.56 -43.89 -7.85
N VAL A 257 -9.36 -44.40 -7.54
CA VAL A 257 -8.88 -45.68 -8.08
C VAL A 257 -9.82 -46.82 -7.66
N LYS A 258 -10.15 -46.91 -6.37
CA LYS A 258 -11.12 -47.89 -5.85
C LYS A 258 -12.49 -47.76 -6.52
N LYS A 259 -13.02 -46.54 -6.64
CA LYS A 259 -14.30 -46.27 -7.32
C LYS A 259 -14.28 -46.75 -8.77
N ARG A 260 -13.21 -46.45 -9.53
CA ARG A 260 -13.03 -46.89 -10.92
C ARG A 260 -12.95 -48.41 -11.04
N LEU A 261 -12.24 -49.08 -10.14
CA LEU A 261 -12.20 -50.55 -10.09
C LEU A 261 -13.58 -51.14 -9.89
N LYS A 262 -14.37 -50.62 -8.94
CA LYS A 262 -15.76 -51.05 -8.71
C LYS A 262 -16.66 -50.85 -9.93
N GLN A 263 -16.54 -49.71 -10.61
CA GLN A 263 -17.30 -49.43 -11.83
C GLN A 263 -16.93 -50.40 -12.96
N LYS A 264 -15.64 -50.69 -13.16
CA LYS A 264 -15.19 -51.66 -14.17
C LYS A 264 -15.64 -53.08 -13.83
N ILE A 265 -15.61 -53.48 -12.56
CA ILE A 265 -16.15 -54.77 -12.10
C ILE A 265 -17.64 -54.88 -12.44
N ALA A 266 -18.45 -53.86 -12.09
CA ALA A 266 -19.88 -53.88 -12.38
C ALA A 266 -20.17 -53.95 -13.89
N SER A 267 -19.39 -53.23 -14.71
CA SER A 267 -19.51 -53.27 -16.17
C SER A 267 -19.17 -54.65 -16.74
N LEU A 268 -18.12 -55.31 -16.25
CA LEU A 268 -17.75 -56.66 -16.69
C LEU A 268 -18.74 -57.73 -16.19
N ASP A 269 -19.28 -57.56 -14.98
CA ASP A 269 -20.34 -58.44 -14.48
C ASP A 269 -21.59 -58.34 -15.39
N ALA A 270 -22.01 -57.13 -15.77
CA ALA A 270 -23.09 -56.93 -16.73
C ALA A 270 -22.80 -57.50 -18.13
N GLU A 271 -21.58 -57.31 -18.66
CA GLU A 271 -21.16 -57.88 -19.94
C GLU A 271 -21.17 -59.42 -19.89
N SER A 272 -20.76 -60.01 -18.77
CA SER A 272 -20.81 -61.46 -18.58
C SER A 272 -22.24 -62.01 -18.51
N GLU A 273 -23.19 -61.20 -18.04
CA GLU A 273 -24.62 -61.52 -18.03
C GLU A 273 -25.19 -61.47 -19.45
N THR A 274 -24.86 -60.44 -20.24
CA THR A 274 -25.20 -60.39 -21.67
C THR A 274 -24.65 -61.57 -22.46
N VAL A 275 -23.41 -62.00 -22.17
CA VAL A 275 -22.83 -63.23 -22.77
C VAL A 275 -23.62 -64.48 -22.38
N ALA A 276 -24.10 -64.57 -21.13
CA ALA A 276 -24.93 -65.69 -20.68
C ALA A 276 -26.33 -65.67 -21.32
N GLU A 277 -26.95 -64.50 -21.45
CA GLU A 277 -28.23 -64.30 -22.15
C GLU A 277 -28.12 -64.71 -23.62
N ASN A 278 -27.07 -64.26 -24.32
CA ASN A 278 -26.82 -64.63 -25.72
C ASN A 278 -26.67 -66.15 -25.91
N PHE A 279 -26.09 -66.85 -24.92
CA PHE A 279 -26.01 -68.30 -24.94
C PHE A 279 -27.38 -68.97 -24.75
N LEU A 280 -28.21 -68.46 -23.83
CA LEU A 280 -29.56 -68.97 -23.59
C LEU A 280 -30.48 -68.76 -24.79
N GLU A 281 -30.32 -67.66 -25.52
CA GLU A 281 -31.03 -67.36 -26.76
C GLU A 281 -30.50 -68.17 -27.98
N SER A 282 -29.50 -69.04 -27.77
CA SER A 282 -28.83 -69.82 -28.82
C SER A 282 -28.14 -68.97 -29.90
N ASN A 283 -27.77 -67.72 -29.57
CA ASN A 283 -27.05 -66.81 -30.45
C ASN A 283 -25.52 -67.06 -30.46
N MET A 284 -25.03 -67.99 -29.64
CA MET A 284 -23.61 -68.40 -29.59
C MET A 284 -23.44 -69.89 -29.29
N THR A 285 -22.29 -70.44 -29.66
CA THR A 285 -21.94 -71.84 -29.39
C THR A 285 -21.41 -72.03 -27.96
N MET A 286 -21.43 -73.27 -27.47
CA MET A 286 -20.92 -73.61 -26.12
C MET A 286 -19.44 -73.26 -25.95
N ASP A 287 -18.61 -73.51 -26.96
CA ASP A 287 -17.16 -73.22 -26.89
C ASP A 287 -16.88 -71.71 -26.90
N GLU A 288 -17.64 -70.94 -27.68
CA GLU A 288 -17.58 -69.47 -27.68
C GLU A 288 -18.02 -68.90 -26.33
N PHE A 289 -19.13 -69.40 -25.78
CA PHE A 289 -19.62 -69.03 -24.45
C PHE A 289 -18.56 -69.31 -23.38
N LEU A 290 -18.03 -70.53 -23.31
CA LEU A 290 -17.04 -70.91 -22.32
C LEU A 290 -15.77 -70.06 -22.41
N THR A 291 -15.34 -69.72 -23.62
CA THR A 291 -14.14 -68.90 -23.84
C THR A 291 -14.35 -67.47 -23.36
N GLN A 292 -15.43 -66.81 -23.82
CA GLN A 292 -15.72 -65.42 -23.47
C GLN A 292 -16.10 -65.27 -22.00
N TYR A 293 -16.97 -66.14 -21.50
CA TYR A 293 -17.45 -66.08 -20.12
C TYR A 293 -16.31 -66.33 -19.11
N LYS A 294 -15.48 -67.35 -19.33
CA LYS A 294 -14.31 -67.58 -18.46
C LYS A 294 -13.35 -66.41 -18.47
N ALA A 295 -13.05 -65.83 -19.65
CA ALA A 295 -12.17 -64.68 -19.76
C ALA A 295 -12.69 -63.47 -18.95
N LEU A 296 -13.98 -63.12 -19.12
CA LEU A 296 -14.62 -62.03 -18.38
C LEU A 296 -14.62 -62.28 -16.86
N ARG A 297 -14.99 -63.50 -16.44
CA ARG A 297 -15.03 -63.84 -15.00
C ARG A 297 -13.64 -63.85 -14.37
N MET A 298 -12.62 -64.33 -15.07
CA MET A 298 -11.24 -64.26 -14.60
C MET A 298 -10.80 -62.81 -14.39
N GLU A 299 -11.15 -61.90 -15.32
CA GLU A 299 -10.84 -60.48 -15.19
C GLU A 299 -11.58 -59.84 -14.00
N VAL A 300 -12.87 -60.14 -13.81
CA VAL A 300 -13.65 -59.70 -12.63
C VAL A 300 -12.99 -60.14 -11.33
N HIS A 301 -12.60 -61.41 -11.20
CA HIS A 301 -11.95 -61.92 -10.00
C HIS A 301 -10.60 -61.22 -9.75
N ALA A 302 -9.79 -61.03 -10.78
CA ALA A 302 -8.52 -60.31 -10.66
C ALA A 302 -8.71 -58.85 -10.22
N LEU A 303 -9.73 -58.17 -10.73
CA LEU A 303 -10.05 -56.80 -10.34
C LEU A 303 -10.61 -56.70 -8.91
N LYS A 304 -11.44 -57.66 -8.47
CA LYS A 304 -11.94 -57.75 -7.08
C LYS A 304 -10.79 -57.87 -6.09
N VAL A 305 -9.82 -58.75 -6.35
CA VAL A 305 -8.61 -58.88 -5.52
C VAL A 305 -7.81 -57.57 -5.47
N LYS A 306 -7.65 -56.88 -6.61
CA LYS A 306 -6.97 -55.57 -6.64
C LYS A 306 -7.73 -54.49 -5.86
N GLU A 307 -9.06 -54.50 -5.92
CA GLU A 307 -9.91 -53.56 -5.19
C GLU A 307 -9.84 -53.76 -3.67
N ASP A 308 -9.81 -55.01 -3.23
CA ASP A 308 -9.60 -55.39 -1.83
C ASP A 308 -8.21 -54.95 -1.33
N GLN A 309 -7.17 -55.14 -2.15
CA GLN A 309 -5.81 -54.68 -1.81
C GLN A 309 -5.73 -53.15 -1.67
N VAL A 310 -6.36 -52.39 -2.57
CA VAL A 310 -6.44 -50.92 -2.47
C VAL A 310 -7.21 -50.53 -1.20
N SER A 311 -8.30 -51.23 -0.90
CA SER A 311 -9.08 -50.99 0.33
C SER A 311 -8.30 -51.23 1.60
N GLN A 312 -7.52 -52.32 1.65
CA GLN A 312 -6.68 -52.66 2.80
C GLN A 312 -5.58 -51.61 3.02
N ARG A 313 -4.90 -51.18 1.95
CA ARG A 313 -3.88 -50.12 2.03
C ARG A 313 -4.46 -48.80 2.54
N MET A 314 -5.68 -48.44 2.13
CA MET A 314 -6.36 -47.25 2.62
C MET A 314 -6.73 -47.31 4.10
N GLN A 315 -7.04 -48.49 4.64
CA GLN A 315 -7.32 -48.68 6.06
C GLN A 315 -6.04 -48.61 6.91
N MET A 316 -4.92 -49.12 6.39
CA MET A 316 -3.63 -49.08 7.06
C MET A 316 -3.09 -47.63 7.17
N ASP A 317 -3.17 -46.83 6.11
CA ASP A 317 -2.74 -45.42 6.13
C ASP A 317 -3.60 -44.53 7.04
N GLY A 318 -4.86 -44.92 7.30
CA GLY A 318 -5.78 -44.23 8.22
C GLY A 318 -5.59 -44.56 9.70
N SER A 319 -4.76 -45.57 10.02
CA SER A 319 -4.49 -46.04 11.40
C SER A 319 -3.10 -45.66 11.91
N THR A 320 -2.32 -44.90 11.14
CA THR A 320 -1.04 -44.35 11.60
C THR A 320 -1.32 -43.14 12.51
N PRO A 321 -0.83 -43.14 13.77
CA PRO A 321 -1.09 -42.07 14.75
C PRO A 321 -0.53 -40.70 14.36
#